data_AF-A0A8S1Y2Z1-F1
#
_entry.id   AF-A0A8S1Y2Z1-F1
#
_cell.length_a   1.000
_cell.length_b   1.000
_cell.length_c   1.000
_cell.angle_alpha   90.00
_cell.angle_beta   90.00
_cell.angle_gamma   90.00
#
_symmetry.space_group_name_H-M   'P 1'
#
loop_
_entity.id
_entity.type
_entity.pdbx_description
1 polymer ?
#
loop_
_entity_poly.entity_id
_entity_poly.type
_entity_poly.pdbx_seq_one_letter_code
_entity_poly.pdbx_strand_id
1 'polypeptide(L)'
;MELMPKLQEIQKELQYYTRFFQENKLYHSSKWTGELLLGLTQEEDLQQSQFAMHFIQSNTDYKYQFIREFVPEYNDVILVARNLFDLREFKKCASLLQNLIHKNESAMFLYYYSQYMYGELRKEEEMFENENSKTATNPELKLLERELSKLYNQKQLNQLNLYLYGLILKDTMRLREAREVFIQVLHQMPCFWSVWLELCKLLTEEDTLEELPNHWMKLFWSSNFNLEKFKNANCVEQFQTLLYYFRNSNFIINQIANAYYNNQEFELSLEWFERLLSIDPYRFESLDTYSNILYIKENQGELANLALQSFTNNKYVPETCCVVGNYYSLMNEHAKAINYFQRALKLDKDCLAAWTLMGHEYLEMKNVASAIQSYRNAVEIDPKDFRAWYGLGQTYALQGMNQYALYYFSRAVISRPKDARMWNAMAECYDKMDKKNESMKCYERANQCKDKEGIAIHQLAKLYDAVGKTDKALSAFEESLKRKDEEQIVDKELSESLLYLARAFLRRGDNERAMQMAKRLYDFNGPERDEANLIMSQLNK
;
A
#
# COMPACT_ATOMS: atom_id res chain seq x y z
N MET A 1 -13.03 -8.76 -21.91
CA MET A 1 -14.27 -9.08 -21.16
C MET A 1 -14.57 -10.59 -21.10
N GLU A 2 -13.76 -11.48 -21.71
CA GLU A 2 -14.05 -12.94 -21.82
C GLU A 2 -13.50 -13.82 -20.68
N LEU A 3 -13.25 -13.28 -19.49
CA LEU A 3 -12.52 -14.01 -18.43
C LEU A 3 -13.39 -14.56 -17.30
N MET A 4 -14.64 -14.11 -17.16
CA MET A 4 -15.48 -14.50 -16.02
C MET A 4 -16.41 -15.66 -16.39
N PRO A 5 -16.24 -16.86 -15.78
CA PRO A 5 -17.19 -17.96 -15.94
C PRO A 5 -18.51 -17.66 -15.23
N LYS A 6 -19.48 -18.57 -15.34
CA LYS A 6 -20.78 -18.40 -14.67
C LYS A 6 -20.59 -18.36 -13.15
N LEU A 7 -21.40 -17.55 -12.46
CA LEU A 7 -21.31 -17.40 -10.99
C LEU A 7 -21.45 -18.73 -10.24
N GLN A 8 -22.29 -19.64 -10.72
CA GLN A 8 -22.42 -20.99 -10.12
C GLN A 8 -21.13 -21.81 -10.22
N GLU A 9 -20.36 -21.64 -11.29
CA GLU A 9 -19.07 -22.33 -11.47
C GLU A 9 -18.03 -21.75 -10.52
N ILE A 10 -17.95 -20.42 -10.42
CA ILE A 10 -17.10 -19.70 -9.46
C ILE A 10 -17.44 -20.13 -8.02
N GLN A 11 -18.73 -20.20 -7.68
CA GLN A 11 -19.19 -20.59 -6.35
C GLN A 11 -18.75 -22.02 -6.00
N LYS A 12 -18.95 -22.99 -6.91
CA LYS A 12 -18.52 -24.38 -6.70
C LYS A 12 -17.00 -24.49 -6.55
N GLU A 13 -16.27 -23.77 -7.39
CA GLU A 13 -14.82 -23.72 -7.33
C GLU A 13 -14.33 -23.16 -5.99
N LEU A 14 -14.85 -22.01 -5.55
CA LEU A 14 -14.52 -21.40 -4.27
C LEU A 14 -14.91 -22.29 -3.06
N GLN A 15 -16.05 -22.98 -3.11
CA GLN A 15 -16.45 -23.94 -2.07
C GLN A 15 -15.45 -25.10 -1.96
N TYR A 16 -15.03 -25.65 -3.09
CA TYR A 16 -14.04 -26.72 -3.13
C TYR A 16 -12.71 -26.25 -2.54
N TYR A 17 -12.16 -25.13 -3.03
CA TYR A 17 -10.87 -24.63 -2.56
C TYR A 17 -10.90 -24.20 -1.10
N THR A 18 -12.00 -23.62 -0.62
CA THR A 18 -12.15 -23.27 0.80
C THR A 18 -12.03 -24.51 1.69
N ARG A 19 -12.75 -25.60 1.37
CA ARG A 19 -12.63 -26.87 2.10
C ARG A 19 -11.24 -27.47 1.96
N PHE A 20 -10.69 -27.47 0.75
CA PHE A 20 -9.37 -28.01 0.46
C PHE A 20 -8.26 -27.31 1.27
N PHE A 21 -8.27 -25.98 1.33
CA PHE A 21 -7.29 -25.21 2.11
C PHE A 21 -7.49 -25.39 3.62
N GLN A 22 -8.74 -25.46 4.08
CA GLN A 22 -9.06 -25.72 5.49
C GLN A 22 -8.53 -27.10 5.93
N GLU A 23 -8.76 -28.15 5.14
CA GLU A 23 -8.28 -29.50 5.43
C GLU A 23 -6.74 -29.59 5.46
N ASN A 24 -6.06 -28.78 4.66
CA ASN A 24 -4.61 -28.71 4.60
C ASN A 24 -4.01 -27.60 5.49
N LYS A 25 -4.80 -27.00 6.39
CA LYS A 25 -4.34 -26.02 7.40
C LYS A 25 -3.71 -24.75 6.81
N LEU A 26 -4.11 -24.40 5.58
CA LEU A 26 -3.76 -23.15 4.92
C LEU A 26 -4.82 -22.08 5.24
N TYR A 27 -4.87 -21.64 6.50
CA TYR A 27 -6.00 -20.84 7.01
C TYR A 27 -6.17 -19.49 6.31
N HIS A 28 -5.08 -18.78 5.96
CA HIS A 28 -5.18 -17.49 5.26
C HIS A 28 -5.79 -17.64 3.87
N SER A 29 -5.38 -18.66 3.11
CA SER A 29 -5.96 -18.95 1.80
C SER A 29 -7.42 -19.37 1.92
N SER A 30 -7.74 -20.21 2.92
CA SER A 30 -9.12 -20.62 3.22
C SER A 30 -10.01 -19.45 3.65
N LYS A 31 -9.48 -18.52 4.46
CA LYS A 31 -10.17 -17.30 4.88
C LYS A 31 -10.51 -16.46 3.67
N TRP A 32 -9.51 -16.19 2.82
CA TRP A 32 -9.69 -15.35 1.65
C TRP A 32 -10.69 -15.95 0.63
N THR A 33 -10.60 -17.25 0.33
CA THR A 33 -11.57 -17.91 -0.56
C THR A 33 -12.97 -17.96 0.06
N GLY A 34 -13.07 -18.12 1.38
CA GLY A 34 -14.33 -18.09 2.11
C GLY A 34 -14.97 -16.69 2.12
N GLU A 35 -14.19 -15.64 2.33
CA GLU A 35 -14.66 -14.24 2.25
C GLU A 35 -15.13 -13.88 0.85
N LEU A 36 -14.42 -14.32 -0.19
CA LEU A 36 -14.89 -14.15 -1.57
C LEU A 36 -16.18 -14.92 -1.85
N LEU A 37 -16.30 -16.15 -1.35
CA LEU A 37 -17.50 -16.96 -1.49
C LEU A 37 -18.71 -16.26 -0.87
N LEU A 38 -18.55 -15.64 0.30
CA LEU A 38 -19.59 -14.85 0.96
C LEU A 38 -19.90 -13.53 0.23
N GLY A 39 -18.91 -12.96 -0.46
CA GLY A 39 -19.05 -11.73 -1.22
C GLY A 39 -19.71 -11.88 -2.60
N LEU A 40 -19.94 -13.11 -3.09
CA LEU A 40 -20.58 -13.38 -4.37
C LEU A 40 -22.01 -12.81 -4.45
N THR A 41 -22.36 -12.23 -5.58
CA THR A 41 -23.74 -11.78 -5.85
C THR A 41 -24.70 -12.96 -5.96
N GLN A 42 -25.87 -12.83 -5.34
CA GLN A 42 -26.95 -13.82 -5.49
C GLN A 42 -27.57 -13.67 -6.88
N GLU A 43 -27.91 -14.79 -7.54
CA GLU A 43 -28.42 -14.78 -8.92
C GLU A 43 -29.75 -14.00 -9.06
N GLU A 44 -30.54 -13.93 -7.99
CA GLU A 44 -31.82 -13.19 -7.94
C GLU A 44 -31.61 -11.67 -8.09
N ASP A 45 -30.50 -11.12 -7.58
CA ASP A 45 -30.18 -9.70 -7.65
C ASP A 45 -29.70 -9.27 -9.05
N LEU A 46 -29.07 -10.18 -9.80
CA LEU A 46 -28.60 -9.90 -11.16
C LEU A 46 -29.77 -9.78 -12.15
N GLN A 47 -30.84 -10.55 -11.93
CA GLN A 47 -32.05 -10.50 -12.76
C GLN A 47 -32.83 -9.18 -12.61
N GLN A 48 -32.65 -8.45 -11.50
CA GLN A 48 -33.30 -7.15 -11.28
C GLN A 48 -32.52 -5.96 -11.86
N SER A 49 -31.29 -6.17 -12.33
CA SER A 49 -30.41 -5.10 -12.87
C SER A 49 -30.50 -4.91 -14.41
N GLN A 50 -31.55 -5.42 -15.06
CA GLN A 50 -31.61 -5.64 -16.51
C GLN A 50 -31.28 -4.43 -17.39
N PHE A 51 -30.23 -4.56 -18.20
CA PHE A 51 -30.32 -4.38 -19.65
C PHE A 51 -29.40 -5.37 -20.41
N ALA A 52 -30.03 -6.09 -21.36
CA ALA A 52 -29.51 -6.89 -22.48
C ALA A 52 -29.04 -8.36 -22.26
N MET A 53 -29.97 -9.27 -22.58
CA MET A 53 -29.76 -10.66 -23.04
C MET A 53 -29.09 -10.74 -24.43
N HIS A 54 -28.21 -11.71 -24.66
CA HIS A 54 -28.30 -12.76 -25.70
C HIS A 54 -27.00 -13.58 -25.75
N PHE A 55 -27.07 -14.90 -25.49
CA PHE A 55 -26.66 -15.97 -26.41
C PHE A 55 -26.81 -17.34 -25.72
N ILE A 56 -27.53 -18.21 -26.40
CA ILE A 56 -27.79 -19.62 -26.09
C ILE A 56 -26.68 -20.47 -26.74
N GLN A 57 -26.28 -21.54 -26.04
CA GLN A 57 -25.54 -22.73 -26.49
C GLN A 57 -24.12 -22.54 -27.08
N SER A 58 -23.12 -23.11 -26.39
CA SER A 58 -22.31 -24.20 -26.95
C SER A 58 -21.37 -24.81 -25.91
N ASN A 59 -21.14 -26.11 -26.10
CA ASN A 59 -20.34 -27.04 -25.30
C ASN A 59 -18.94 -26.54 -24.94
N THR A 60 -18.47 -26.85 -23.73
CA THR A 60 -17.18 -27.52 -23.54
C THR A 60 -17.21 -28.36 -22.26
N ASP A 61 -16.96 -29.65 -22.42
CA ASP A 61 -16.72 -30.63 -21.36
C ASP A 61 -15.49 -30.24 -20.55
N TYR A 62 -15.66 -29.58 -19.40
CA TYR A 62 -14.67 -29.64 -18.33
C TYR A 62 -15.07 -30.74 -17.36
N LYS A 63 -14.60 -31.96 -17.65
CA LYS A 63 -14.65 -33.08 -16.71
C LYS A 63 -13.73 -32.78 -15.52
N TYR A 64 -14.27 -32.12 -14.50
CA TYR A 64 -13.73 -32.21 -13.15
C TYR A 64 -13.94 -33.63 -12.65
N GLN A 65 -12.95 -34.50 -12.89
CA GLN A 65 -12.92 -35.85 -12.36
C GLN A 65 -12.48 -35.79 -10.88
N PHE A 66 -13.30 -35.17 -10.03
CA PHE A 66 -13.01 -35.00 -8.60
C PHE A 66 -13.96 -35.83 -7.73
N ILE A 67 -13.71 -37.13 -7.74
CA ILE A 67 -13.94 -37.97 -6.57
C ILE A 67 -12.66 -38.80 -6.44
N ARG A 68 -11.68 -38.30 -5.67
CA ARG A 68 -10.60 -39.17 -5.19
C ARG A 68 -11.26 -40.16 -4.23
N GLU A 69 -11.25 -41.43 -4.60
CA GLU A 69 -11.69 -42.52 -3.75
C GLU A 69 -10.97 -42.43 -2.40
N PHE A 70 -11.77 -42.33 -1.33
CA PHE A 70 -11.31 -42.28 0.06
C PHE A 70 -10.57 -43.58 0.39
N VAL A 71 -9.24 -43.54 0.48
CA VAL A 71 -8.45 -44.67 1.00
C VAL A 71 -8.51 -44.64 2.53
N PRO A 72 -9.15 -45.63 3.19
CA PRO A 72 -9.45 -45.54 4.63
C PRO A 72 -8.24 -45.74 5.55
N GLU A 73 -7.17 -46.38 5.06
CA GLU A 73 -6.13 -47.01 5.90
C GLU A 73 -5.27 -46.06 6.74
N TYR A 74 -5.25 -44.75 6.43
CA TYR A 74 -4.37 -43.78 7.09
C TYR A 74 -5.08 -42.51 7.60
N ASN A 75 -6.41 -42.46 7.48
CA ASN A 75 -7.18 -41.25 7.78
C ASN A 75 -7.14 -40.86 9.26
N ASP A 76 -7.16 -41.83 10.17
CA ASP A 76 -7.16 -41.53 11.62
C ASP A 76 -5.86 -40.85 12.05
N VAL A 77 -4.73 -41.32 11.51
CA VAL A 77 -3.40 -40.75 11.79
C VAL A 77 -3.31 -39.32 11.24
N ILE A 78 -3.76 -39.09 10.00
CA ILE A 78 -3.76 -37.74 9.41
C ILE A 78 -4.72 -36.81 10.15
N LEU A 79 -5.87 -37.31 10.62
CA LEU A 79 -6.83 -36.52 11.39
C LEU A 79 -6.23 -36.09 12.75
N VAL A 80 -5.57 -37.00 13.47
CA VAL A 80 -4.86 -36.67 14.71
C VAL A 80 -3.72 -35.67 14.41
N ALA A 81 -2.96 -35.87 13.34
CA ALA A 81 -1.90 -34.94 12.94
C ALA A 81 -2.44 -33.53 12.68
N ARG A 82 -3.59 -33.42 12.01
CA ARG A 82 -4.29 -32.15 11.75
C ARG A 82 -4.69 -31.46 13.05
N ASN A 83 -5.21 -32.19 14.03
CA ASN A 83 -5.56 -31.64 15.33
C ASN A 83 -4.32 -31.18 16.12
N LEU A 84 -3.24 -31.97 16.08
CA LEU A 84 -1.95 -31.59 16.68
C LEU A 84 -1.38 -30.32 16.03
N PHE A 85 -1.56 -30.16 14.72
CA PHE A 85 -1.19 -28.95 13.99
C PHE A 85 -2.02 -27.76 14.46
N ASP A 86 -3.34 -27.90 14.62
CA ASP A 86 -4.21 -26.84 15.14
C ASP A 86 -3.78 -26.39 16.55
N LEU A 87 -3.30 -27.33 17.38
CA LEU A 87 -2.77 -27.05 18.73
C LEU A 87 -1.33 -26.49 18.73
N ARG A 88 -0.75 -26.21 17.56
CA ARG A 88 0.66 -25.78 17.37
C ARG A 88 1.70 -26.78 17.90
N GLU A 89 1.35 -28.05 18.07
CA GLU A 89 2.27 -29.12 18.47
C GLU A 89 3.02 -29.70 17.26
N PHE A 90 3.70 -28.83 16.51
CA PHE A 90 4.25 -29.12 15.19
C PHE A 90 5.24 -30.30 15.15
N LYS A 91 6.13 -30.42 16.14
CA LYS A 91 7.07 -31.55 16.24
C LYS A 91 6.38 -32.89 16.41
N LYS A 92 5.31 -32.95 17.22
CA LYS A 92 4.54 -34.18 17.41
C LYS A 92 3.79 -34.54 16.14
N CYS A 93 3.20 -33.55 15.47
CA CYS A 93 2.59 -33.71 14.14
C CYS A 93 3.58 -34.32 13.13
N ALA A 94 4.79 -33.77 13.01
CA ALA A 94 5.82 -34.30 12.12
C ALA A 94 6.22 -35.75 12.47
N SER A 95 6.44 -36.05 13.75
CA SER A 95 6.83 -37.40 14.19
C SER A 95 5.81 -38.48 13.83
N LEU A 96 4.52 -38.13 13.91
CA LEU A 96 3.42 -39.04 13.66
C LEU A 96 3.21 -39.30 12.14
N LEU A 97 3.59 -38.35 11.30
CA LEU A 97 3.47 -38.46 9.84
C LEU A 97 4.72 -39.04 9.14
N GLN A 98 5.84 -39.19 9.85
CA GLN A 98 7.13 -39.57 9.26
C GLN A 98 7.08 -40.86 8.41
N ASN A 99 6.32 -41.86 8.86
CA ASN A 99 6.20 -43.16 8.16
C ASN A 99 5.20 -43.14 6.98
N LEU A 100 4.46 -42.04 6.81
CA LEU A 100 3.41 -41.88 5.80
C LEU A 100 3.80 -40.97 4.64
N ILE A 101 4.96 -40.32 4.71
CA ILE A 101 5.44 -39.34 3.72
C ILE A 101 5.38 -39.91 2.29
N HIS A 102 5.89 -41.12 2.05
CA HIS A 102 5.90 -41.73 0.71
C HIS A 102 4.59 -42.47 0.36
N LYS A 103 3.64 -42.55 1.29
CA LYS A 103 2.39 -43.32 1.13
C LYS A 103 1.18 -42.43 0.85
N ASN A 104 1.20 -41.19 1.31
CA ASN A 104 0.07 -40.27 1.17
C ASN A 104 0.56 -38.83 0.93
N GLU A 105 0.07 -38.21 -0.15
CA GLU A 105 0.43 -36.86 -0.58
C GLU A 105 0.09 -35.78 0.46
N SER A 106 -1.07 -35.89 1.13
CA SER A 106 -1.50 -34.96 2.17
C SER A 106 -0.68 -35.11 3.44
N ALA A 107 -0.25 -36.35 3.76
CA ALA A 107 0.66 -36.60 4.87
C ALA A 107 2.05 -36.01 4.61
N MET A 108 2.57 -36.13 3.38
CA MET A 108 3.82 -35.50 2.96
C MET A 108 3.79 -33.99 3.15
N PHE A 109 2.73 -33.34 2.66
CA PHE A 109 2.58 -31.90 2.82
C PHE A 109 2.48 -31.47 4.28
N LEU A 110 1.59 -32.09 5.05
CA LEU A 110 1.42 -31.73 6.46
C LEU A 110 2.68 -31.98 7.28
N TYR A 111 3.46 -33.03 6.96
CA TYR A 111 4.77 -33.29 7.56
C TYR A 111 5.73 -32.13 7.32
N TYR A 112 6.03 -31.81 6.06
CA TYR A 112 6.99 -30.75 5.73
C TYR A 112 6.51 -29.37 6.18
N TYR A 113 5.21 -29.10 6.05
CA TYR A 113 4.62 -27.85 6.50
C TYR A 113 4.70 -27.71 8.03
N SER A 114 4.49 -28.78 8.79
CA SER A 114 4.68 -28.74 10.26
C SER A 114 6.12 -28.45 10.65
N GLN A 115 7.12 -28.99 9.95
CA GLN A 115 8.52 -28.69 10.20
C GLN A 115 8.87 -27.24 9.85
N TYR A 116 8.37 -26.75 8.71
CA TYR A 116 8.51 -25.35 8.32
C TYR A 116 7.92 -24.41 9.39
N MET A 117 6.68 -24.65 9.81
CA MET A 117 5.99 -23.85 10.83
C MET A 117 6.65 -23.93 12.21
N TYR A 118 7.21 -25.09 12.57
CA TYR A 118 8.03 -25.23 13.77
C TYR A 118 9.27 -24.33 13.71
N GLY A 119 9.92 -24.28 12.55
CA GLY A 119 11.06 -23.41 12.30
C GLY A 119 10.72 -21.92 12.36
N GLU A 120 9.58 -21.50 11.79
CA GLU A 120 9.09 -20.11 11.92
C GLU A 120 8.75 -19.77 13.38
N LEU A 121 8.09 -20.68 14.12
CA LEU A 121 7.81 -20.49 15.54
C LEU A 121 9.10 -20.24 16.35
N ARG A 122 10.15 -21.04 16.11
CA ARG A 122 11.44 -20.84 16.80
C ARG A 122 12.10 -19.52 16.44
N LYS A 123 11.97 -19.10 15.18
CA LYS A 123 12.47 -17.81 14.71
C LYS A 123 11.73 -16.68 15.43
N GLU A 124 10.41 -16.75 15.56
CA GLU A 124 9.61 -15.80 16.34
C GLU A 124 10.04 -15.74 17.82
N GLU A 125 10.24 -16.91 18.44
CA GLU A 125 10.72 -17.02 19.84
C GLU A 125 12.10 -16.38 20.02
N GLU A 126 13.06 -16.69 19.15
CA GLU A 126 14.41 -16.11 19.18
C GLU A 126 14.37 -14.59 18.96
N MET A 127 13.52 -14.13 18.05
CA MET A 127 13.28 -12.71 17.82
C MET A 127 12.70 -12.04 19.07
N PHE A 128 11.78 -12.69 19.78
CA PHE A 128 11.20 -12.14 21.00
C PHE A 128 12.21 -12.04 22.14
N GLU A 129 13.05 -13.06 22.33
CA GLU A 129 14.06 -13.10 23.40
C GLU A 129 15.22 -12.14 23.13
N ASN A 130 15.65 -12.00 21.88
CA ASN A 130 16.79 -11.16 21.49
C ASN A 130 16.31 -9.92 20.72
N GLU A 131 16.21 -8.77 21.41
CA GLU A 131 15.83 -7.48 20.80
C GLU A 131 16.71 -7.08 19.60
N ASN A 132 17.97 -7.54 19.56
CA ASN A 132 18.94 -7.26 18.49
C ASN A 132 18.94 -8.28 17.34
N SER A 133 18.20 -9.39 17.41
CA SER A 133 18.23 -10.47 16.41
C SER A 133 17.34 -10.18 15.19
N LYS A 134 17.60 -9.10 14.45
CA LYS A 134 16.93 -8.82 13.17
C LYS A 134 17.22 -9.87 12.08
N THR A 135 18.18 -10.76 12.30
CA THR A 135 18.69 -11.74 11.33
C THR A 135 18.33 -13.18 11.67
N ALA A 136 17.38 -13.41 12.57
CA ALA A 136 16.95 -14.77 12.90
C ALA A 136 16.37 -15.44 11.64
N THR A 137 16.97 -16.55 11.24
CA THR A 137 16.51 -17.36 10.11
C THR A 137 15.91 -18.65 10.64
N ASN A 138 14.90 -19.17 9.96
CA ASN A 138 14.31 -20.44 10.32
C ASN A 138 15.38 -21.58 10.24
N PRO A 139 15.64 -22.28 11.36
CA PRO A 139 16.74 -23.24 11.46
C PRO A 139 16.50 -24.51 10.63
N GLU A 140 15.25 -24.82 10.31
CA GLU A 140 14.88 -26.03 9.56
C GLU A 140 14.99 -25.84 8.04
N LEU A 141 15.13 -24.59 7.56
CA LEU A 141 15.13 -24.27 6.11
C LEU A 141 16.15 -25.09 5.31
N LYS A 142 17.39 -25.21 5.80
CA LYS A 142 18.46 -25.91 5.06
C LYS A 142 18.17 -27.41 4.88
N LEU A 143 17.58 -28.04 5.89
CA LEU A 143 17.23 -29.45 5.83
C LEU A 143 16.03 -29.67 4.90
N LEU A 144 14.98 -28.85 5.05
CA LEU A 144 13.79 -28.89 4.21
C LEU A 144 14.12 -28.66 2.74
N GLU A 145 14.96 -27.67 2.44
CA GLU A 145 15.38 -27.36 1.08
C GLU A 145 16.13 -28.53 0.44
N ARG A 146 17.01 -29.20 1.19
CA ARG A 146 17.77 -30.37 0.71
C ARG A 146 16.88 -31.56 0.40
N GLU A 147 15.83 -31.78 1.19
CA GLU A 147 14.90 -32.89 0.97
C GLU A 147 13.92 -32.59 -0.17
N LEU A 148 13.27 -31.43 -0.15
CA LEU A 148 12.30 -31.03 -1.16
C LEU A 148 12.96 -30.84 -2.54
N SER A 149 14.19 -30.33 -2.62
CA SER A 149 14.92 -30.24 -3.90
C SER A 149 15.17 -31.61 -4.54
N LYS A 150 15.46 -32.65 -3.76
CA LYS A 150 15.60 -34.02 -4.28
C LYS A 150 14.29 -34.55 -4.84
N LEU A 151 13.20 -34.36 -4.10
CA LEU A 151 11.85 -34.77 -4.52
C LEU A 151 11.36 -33.97 -5.73
N TYR A 152 11.72 -32.69 -5.82
CA TYR A 152 11.44 -31.82 -6.97
C TYR A 152 12.11 -32.36 -8.23
N ASN A 153 13.41 -32.68 -8.15
CA ASN A 153 14.16 -33.26 -9.26
C ASN A 153 13.60 -34.63 -9.71
N GLN A 154 13.00 -35.38 -8.79
CA GLN A 154 12.33 -36.65 -9.08
C GLN A 154 10.88 -36.48 -9.57
N LYS A 155 10.36 -35.24 -9.65
CA LYS A 155 8.97 -34.92 -10.00
C LYS A 155 7.94 -35.59 -9.08
N GLN A 156 8.28 -35.76 -7.79
CA GLN A 156 7.43 -36.39 -6.78
C GLN A 156 6.66 -35.39 -5.90
N LEU A 157 6.84 -34.08 -6.13
CA LEU A 157 6.12 -33.04 -5.38
C LEU A 157 4.73 -32.79 -5.97
N ASN A 158 3.71 -32.77 -5.11
CA ASN A 158 2.37 -32.32 -5.45
C ASN A 158 2.25 -30.78 -5.41
N GLN A 159 1.06 -30.25 -5.70
CA GLN A 159 0.79 -28.80 -5.75
C GLN A 159 1.18 -28.08 -4.46
N LEU A 160 0.80 -28.64 -3.31
CA LEU A 160 1.02 -28.02 -1.99
C LEU A 160 2.48 -28.10 -1.55
N ASN A 161 3.17 -29.19 -1.87
CA ASN A 161 4.59 -29.34 -1.62
C ASN A 161 5.44 -28.44 -2.54
N LEU A 162 5.01 -28.25 -3.79
CA LEU A 162 5.61 -27.27 -4.68
C LEU A 162 5.45 -25.85 -4.13
N TYR A 163 4.27 -25.50 -3.60
CA TYR A 163 4.07 -24.22 -2.92
C TYR A 163 5.03 -24.04 -1.74
N LEU A 164 5.12 -25.03 -0.86
CA LEU A 164 6.04 -24.99 0.29
C LEU A 164 7.50 -24.89 -0.15
N TYR A 165 7.88 -25.62 -1.20
CA TYR A 165 9.21 -25.53 -1.79
C TYR A 165 9.50 -24.13 -2.35
N GLY A 166 8.53 -23.51 -3.02
CA GLY A 166 8.61 -22.13 -3.49
C GLY A 166 8.81 -21.12 -2.35
N LEU A 167 8.13 -21.29 -1.21
CA LEU A 167 8.36 -20.47 -0.01
C LEU A 167 9.80 -20.61 0.51
N ILE A 168 10.29 -21.84 0.63
CA ILE A 168 11.67 -22.11 1.09
C ILE A 168 12.70 -21.52 0.12
N LEU A 169 12.48 -21.62 -1.19
CA LEU A 169 13.34 -21.00 -2.20
C LEU A 169 13.36 -19.47 -2.07
N LYS A 170 12.20 -18.86 -1.82
CA LYS A 170 12.09 -17.42 -1.56
C LYS A 170 12.89 -17.02 -0.32
N ASP A 171 12.70 -17.73 0.79
CA ASP A 171 13.37 -17.43 2.06
C ASP A 171 14.88 -17.71 2.01
N THR A 172 15.33 -18.60 1.11
CA THR A 172 16.75 -18.85 0.80
C THR A 172 17.30 -17.93 -0.30
N MET A 173 16.57 -16.88 -0.68
CA MET A 173 16.94 -15.86 -1.67
C MET A 173 17.12 -16.35 -3.12
N ARG A 174 16.56 -17.51 -3.49
CA ARG A 174 16.51 -18.03 -4.87
C ARG A 174 15.25 -17.59 -5.58
N LEU A 175 15.13 -16.28 -5.78
CA LEU A 175 13.89 -15.64 -6.23
C LEU A 175 13.42 -16.10 -7.63
N ARG A 176 14.36 -16.38 -8.55
CA ARG A 176 14.03 -16.85 -9.91
C ARG A 176 13.42 -18.25 -9.91
N GLU A 177 14.04 -19.19 -9.20
CA GLU A 177 13.52 -20.56 -9.06
C GLU A 177 12.18 -20.57 -8.32
N ALA A 178 12.06 -19.76 -7.26
CA ALA A 178 10.80 -19.61 -6.53
C ALA A 178 9.66 -19.14 -7.45
N ARG A 179 9.94 -18.17 -8.33
CA ARG A 179 8.96 -17.66 -9.32
C ARG A 179 8.48 -18.77 -10.26
N GLU A 180 9.39 -19.53 -10.85
CA GLU A 180 9.06 -20.61 -11.77
C GLU A 180 8.20 -21.69 -11.09
N VAL A 181 8.56 -22.06 -9.87
CA VAL A 181 7.80 -23.03 -9.06
C VAL A 181 6.40 -22.49 -8.73
N PHE A 182 6.26 -21.21 -8.36
CA PHE A 182 4.94 -20.62 -8.11
C PHE A 182 4.07 -20.57 -9.35
N ILE A 183 4.62 -20.23 -10.52
CA ILE A 183 3.88 -20.28 -11.79
C ILE A 183 3.41 -21.71 -12.08
N GLN A 184 4.27 -22.71 -11.85
CA GLN A 184 3.90 -24.13 -11.98
C GLN A 184 2.74 -24.51 -11.05
N VAL A 185 2.73 -24.03 -9.80
CA VAL A 185 1.61 -24.24 -8.87
C VAL A 185 0.33 -23.61 -9.38
N LEU A 186 0.39 -22.38 -9.90
CA LEU A 186 -0.80 -21.65 -10.37
C LEU A 186 -1.44 -22.30 -11.60
N HIS A 187 -0.66 -22.91 -12.50
CA HIS A 187 -1.20 -23.71 -13.61
C HIS A 187 -1.97 -24.94 -13.12
N GLN A 188 -1.65 -25.47 -11.94
CA GLN A 188 -2.34 -26.61 -11.34
C GLN A 188 -3.48 -26.19 -10.38
N MET A 189 -3.34 -25.05 -9.71
CA MET A 189 -4.24 -24.53 -8.68
C MET A 189 -4.43 -23.01 -8.83
N PRO A 190 -5.26 -22.57 -9.78
CA PRO A 190 -5.40 -21.14 -10.08
C PRO A 190 -6.13 -20.34 -8.98
N CYS A 191 -6.89 -20.97 -8.08
CA CYS A 191 -7.54 -20.29 -6.95
C CYS A 191 -6.66 -20.13 -5.70
N PHE A 192 -5.37 -20.48 -5.77
CA PHE A 192 -4.47 -20.38 -4.62
C PHE A 192 -3.94 -18.95 -4.42
N TRP A 193 -4.75 -18.10 -3.75
CA TRP A 193 -4.44 -16.67 -3.57
C TRP A 193 -3.09 -16.37 -2.93
N SER A 194 -2.65 -17.16 -1.96
CA SER A 194 -1.34 -16.94 -1.32
C SER A 194 -0.19 -17.05 -2.32
N VAL A 195 -0.28 -17.91 -3.32
CA VAL A 195 0.74 -18.02 -4.38
C VAL A 195 0.73 -16.77 -5.26
N TRP A 196 -0.45 -16.24 -5.59
CA TRP A 196 -0.59 -14.98 -6.34
C TRP A 196 0.02 -13.80 -5.58
N LEU A 197 -0.20 -13.70 -4.26
CA LEU A 197 0.39 -12.67 -3.42
C LEU A 197 1.93 -12.78 -3.34
N GLU A 198 2.47 -13.99 -3.22
CA GLU A 198 3.93 -14.17 -3.23
C GLU A 198 4.53 -13.82 -4.61
N LEU A 199 3.83 -14.16 -5.68
CA LEU A 199 4.23 -13.81 -7.04
C LEU A 199 4.15 -12.29 -7.32
N CYS A 200 3.20 -11.55 -6.73
CA CYS A 200 3.18 -10.07 -6.75
C CYS A 200 4.50 -9.48 -6.24
N LYS A 201 5.03 -10.02 -5.14
CA LYS A 201 6.27 -9.52 -4.52
C LYS A 201 7.50 -9.77 -5.38
N LEU A 202 7.52 -10.90 -6.11
CA LEU A 202 8.65 -11.36 -6.92
C LEU A 202 8.72 -10.72 -8.31
N LEU A 203 7.58 -10.38 -8.91
CA LEU A 203 7.54 -9.89 -10.29
C LEU A 203 7.95 -8.43 -10.44
N THR A 204 8.71 -8.18 -11.52
CA THR A 204 9.08 -6.86 -12.01
C THR A 204 8.23 -6.50 -13.24
N GLU A 205 8.22 -5.22 -13.64
CA GLU A 205 7.40 -4.78 -14.78
C GLU A 205 7.89 -5.33 -16.13
N GLU A 206 9.14 -5.78 -16.19
CA GLU A 206 9.77 -6.34 -17.39
C GLU A 206 9.37 -7.81 -17.64
N ASP A 207 8.76 -8.45 -16.64
CA ASP A 207 8.39 -9.86 -16.73
C ASP A 207 7.15 -10.08 -17.59
N THR A 208 7.21 -11.07 -18.48
CA THR A 208 6.13 -11.40 -19.41
C THR A 208 4.94 -12.04 -18.69
N LEU A 209 3.82 -11.32 -18.64
CA LEU A 209 2.55 -11.76 -18.05
C LEU A 209 1.85 -12.91 -18.81
N GLU A 210 2.42 -13.33 -19.95
CA GLU A 210 1.92 -14.42 -20.80
C GLU A 210 2.12 -15.79 -20.16
N GLU A 211 3.09 -15.95 -19.26
CA GLU A 211 3.37 -17.21 -18.56
C GLU A 211 2.30 -17.58 -17.51
N LEU A 212 1.45 -16.62 -17.11
CA LEU A 212 0.45 -16.79 -16.06
C LEU A 212 -0.82 -17.49 -16.58
N PRO A 213 -1.43 -18.38 -15.77
CA PRO A 213 -2.60 -19.16 -16.21
C PRO A 213 -3.78 -18.25 -16.58
N ASN A 214 -4.50 -18.64 -17.62
CA ASN A 214 -5.68 -17.94 -18.09
C ASN A 214 -6.89 -18.28 -17.22
N HIS A 215 -7.05 -17.58 -16.10
CA HIS A 215 -8.09 -17.80 -15.11
C HIS A 215 -8.68 -16.48 -14.60
N TRP A 216 -9.93 -16.47 -14.13
CA TRP A 216 -10.58 -15.26 -13.61
C TRP A 216 -9.83 -14.64 -12.41
N MET A 217 -9.15 -15.48 -11.62
CA MET A 217 -8.23 -15.06 -10.55
C MET A 217 -7.08 -14.16 -11.02
N LYS A 218 -6.67 -14.27 -12.29
CA LYS A 218 -5.67 -13.38 -12.90
C LYS A 218 -6.14 -11.93 -12.87
N LEU A 219 -7.44 -11.67 -12.94
CA LEU A 219 -7.98 -10.31 -12.84
C LEU A 219 -7.73 -9.74 -11.43
N PHE A 220 -8.08 -10.47 -10.36
CA PHE A 220 -7.78 -10.08 -8.98
C PHE A 220 -6.29 -9.79 -8.76
N TRP A 221 -5.45 -10.70 -9.25
CA TRP A 221 -4.00 -10.54 -9.15
C TRP A 221 -3.52 -9.31 -9.93
N SER A 222 -3.97 -9.12 -11.18
CA SER A 222 -3.56 -8.00 -12.01
C SER A 222 -3.95 -6.64 -11.41
N SER A 223 -5.15 -6.55 -10.79
CA SER A 223 -5.58 -5.36 -10.06
C SER A 223 -4.69 -5.09 -8.85
N ASN A 224 -4.40 -6.11 -8.04
CA ASN A 224 -3.52 -5.98 -6.88
C ASN A 224 -2.08 -5.62 -7.27
N PHE A 225 -1.55 -6.22 -8.34
CA PHE A 225 -0.24 -5.90 -8.89
C PHE A 225 -0.17 -4.45 -9.38
N ASN A 226 -1.21 -3.96 -10.07
CA ASN A 226 -1.31 -2.56 -10.47
C ASN A 226 -1.35 -1.61 -9.26
N LEU A 227 -2.02 -1.99 -8.18
CA LEU A 227 -2.06 -1.23 -6.93
C LEU A 227 -0.67 -1.09 -6.31
N GLU A 228 0.08 -2.19 -6.19
CA GLU A 228 1.46 -2.18 -5.66
C GLU A 228 2.42 -1.34 -6.52
N LYS A 229 2.18 -1.25 -7.83
CA LYS A 229 2.94 -0.39 -8.76
C LYS A 229 2.40 1.05 -8.83
N PHE A 230 1.46 1.44 -7.97
CA PHE A 230 0.82 2.76 -7.95
C PHE A 230 0.14 3.14 -9.28
N LYS A 231 -0.31 2.17 -10.07
CA LYS A 231 -1.13 2.36 -11.29
C LYS A 231 -2.61 2.37 -10.92
N ASN A 232 -2.99 3.30 -10.04
CA ASN A 232 -4.27 3.27 -9.32
C ASN A 232 -5.50 3.47 -10.23
N ALA A 233 -5.41 4.24 -11.32
CA ALA A 233 -6.56 4.49 -12.21
C ALA A 233 -7.10 3.19 -12.85
N ASN A 234 -6.21 2.41 -13.47
CA ASN A 234 -6.58 1.11 -14.05
C ASN A 234 -7.05 0.12 -12.97
N CYS A 235 -6.45 0.19 -11.78
CA CYS A 235 -6.77 -0.66 -10.64
C CYS A 235 -8.21 -0.44 -10.15
N VAL A 236 -8.66 0.81 -10.01
CA VAL A 236 -10.03 1.12 -9.57
C VAL A 236 -11.06 0.60 -10.56
N GLU A 237 -10.86 0.82 -11.87
CA GLU A 237 -11.76 0.28 -12.90
C GLU A 237 -11.84 -1.24 -12.84
N GLN A 238 -10.70 -1.93 -12.74
CA GLN A 238 -10.68 -3.40 -12.64
C GLN A 238 -11.37 -3.89 -11.37
N PHE A 239 -11.13 -3.28 -10.20
CA PHE A 239 -11.83 -3.66 -8.98
C PHE A 239 -13.33 -3.33 -9.01
N GLN A 240 -13.75 -2.25 -9.67
CA GLN A 240 -15.18 -1.97 -9.89
C GLN A 240 -15.84 -3.06 -10.75
N THR A 241 -15.16 -3.56 -11.79
CA THR A 241 -15.66 -4.70 -12.56
C THR A 241 -15.77 -5.97 -11.71
N LEU A 242 -14.82 -6.21 -10.79
CA LEU A 242 -14.89 -7.34 -9.87
C LEU A 242 -16.03 -7.16 -8.85
N LEU A 243 -16.26 -5.94 -8.37
CA LEU A 243 -17.33 -5.62 -7.44
C LEU A 243 -18.73 -5.89 -8.01
N TYR A 244 -18.90 -5.85 -9.34
CA TYR A 244 -20.15 -6.29 -9.98
C TYR A 244 -20.47 -7.76 -9.70
N TYR A 245 -19.46 -8.64 -9.72
CA TYR A 245 -19.61 -10.07 -9.43
C TYR A 245 -19.51 -10.39 -7.93
N PHE A 246 -18.79 -9.57 -7.17
CA PHE A 246 -18.48 -9.76 -5.75
C PHE A 246 -18.88 -8.54 -4.92
N ARG A 247 -20.18 -8.21 -4.91
CA ARG A 247 -20.74 -6.93 -4.43
C ARG A 247 -20.36 -6.55 -2.99
N ASN A 248 -20.22 -7.54 -2.12
CA ASN A 248 -19.92 -7.34 -0.70
C ASN A 248 -18.56 -7.94 -0.31
N SER A 249 -17.63 -8.08 -1.25
CA SER A 249 -16.28 -8.54 -0.91
C SER A 249 -15.52 -7.47 -0.13
N ASN A 250 -15.26 -7.76 1.16
CA ASN A 250 -14.44 -6.93 2.03
C ASN A 250 -13.05 -6.69 1.45
N PHE A 251 -12.46 -7.71 0.81
CA PHE A 251 -11.16 -7.60 0.16
C PHE A 251 -11.17 -6.56 -0.96
N ILE A 252 -12.12 -6.62 -1.89
CA ILE A 252 -12.19 -5.68 -3.03
C ILE A 252 -12.42 -4.26 -2.55
N ILE A 253 -13.37 -4.09 -1.63
CA ILE A 253 -13.69 -2.79 -1.02
C ILE A 253 -12.43 -2.18 -0.37
N ASN A 254 -11.67 -2.98 0.38
CA ASN A 254 -10.43 -2.55 1.00
C ASN A 254 -9.37 -2.11 -0.04
N GLN A 255 -9.20 -2.87 -1.12
CA GLN A 255 -8.23 -2.50 -2.17
C GLN A 255 -8.64 -1.24 -2.91
N ILE A 256 -9.94 -1.01 -3.12
CA ILE A 256 -10.45 0.25 -3.69
C ILE A 256 -10.15 1.42 -2.76
N ALA A 257 -10.41 1.28 -1.45
CA ALA A 257 -10.10 2.31 -0.46
C ALA A 257 -8.60 2.65 -0.48
N ASN A 258 -7.73 1.63 -0.47
CA ASN A 258 -6.28 1.82 -0.58
C ASN A 258 -5.85 2.47 -1.90
N ALA A 259 -6.53 2.19 -3.02
CA ALA A 259 -6.26 2.83 -4.30
C ALA A 259 -6.56 4.34 -4.26
N TYR A 260 -7.70 4.73 -3.67
CA TYR A 260 -8.07 6.14 -3.47
C TYR A 260 -7.10 6.84 -2.49
N TYR A 261 -6.71 6.16 -1.41
CA TYR A 261 -5.66 6.65 -0.51
C TYR A 261 -4.34 6.91 -1.24
N ASN A 262 -3.92 5.98 -2.09
CA ASN A 262 -2.70 6.13 -2.87
C ASN A 262 -2.77 7.28 -3.89
N ASN A 263 -3.96 7.59 -4.41
CA ASN A 263 -4.25 8.76 -5.25
C ASN A 263 -4.44 10.07 -4.46
N GLN A 264 -4.39 10.01 -3.12
CA GLN A 264 -4.65 11.14 -2.23
C GLN A 264 -6.08 11.70 -2.42
N GLU A 265 -7.04 10.85 -2.81
CA GLU A 265 -8.47 11.15 -2.86
C GLU A 265 -9.11 10.73 -1.53
N PHE A 266 -8.80 11.51 -0.49
CA PHE A 266 -9.08 11.12 0.89
C PHE A 266 -10.58 11.05 1.20
N GLU A 267 -11.44 11.92 0.64
CA GLU A 267 -12.89 11.82 0.88
C GLU A 267 -13.45 10.49 0.36
N LEU A 268 -13.16 10.14 -0.89
CA LEU A 268 -13.62 8.88 -1.47
C LEU A 268 -13.05 7.68 -0.69
N SER A 269 -11.78 7.74 -0.31
CA SER A 269 -11.19 6.68 0.52
C SER A 269 -11.90 6.50 1.86
N LEU A 270 -12.32 7.58 2.53
CA LEU A 270 -13.08 7.52 3.78
C LEU A 270 -14.43 6.85 3.56
N GLU A 271 -15.19 7.25 2.54
CA GLU A 271 -16.49 6.65 2.22
C GLU A 271 -16.40 5.13 2.03
N TRP A 272 -15.35 4.66 1.34
CA TRP A 272 -15.13 3.21 1.16
C TRP A 272 -14.73 2.49 2.45
N PHE A 273 -13.94 3.12 3.32
CA PHE A 273 -13.60 2.55 4.63
C PHE A 273 -14.79 2.54 5.59
N GLU A 274 -15.63 3.57 5.60
CA GLU A 274 -16.88 3.61 6.36
C GLU A 274 -17.82 2.49 5.88
N ARG A 275 -17.97 2.34 4.56
CA ARG A 275 -18.72 1.22 3.97
C ARG A 275 -18.12 -0.12 4.41
N LEU A 276 -16.81 -0.27 4.41
CA LEU A 276 -16.13 -1.51 4.83
C LEU A 276 -16.46 -1.86 6.28
N LEU A 277 -16.35 -0.89 7.20
CA LEU A 277 -16.64 -1.10 8.62
C LEU A 277 -18.14 -1.27 8.90
N SER A 278 -19.02 -0.76 8.04
CA SER A 278 -20.46 -1.03 8.13
C SER A 278 -20.80 -2.50 7.79
N ILE A 279 -20.02 -3.12 6.91
CA ILE A 279 -20.19 -4.53 6.51
C ILE A 279 -19.49 -5.46 7.51
N ASP A 280 -18.28 -5.10 7.94
CA ASP A 280 -17.46 -5.89 8.86
C ASP A 280 -16.84 -5.01 9.98
N PRO A 281 -17.56 -4.82 11.10
CA PRO A 281 -17.12 -3.98 12.21
C PRO A 281 -15.89 -4.49 12.98
N TYR A 282 -15.51 -5.76 12.80
CA TYR A 282 -14.44 -6.42 13.55
C TYR A 282 -13.16 -6.63 12.72
N ARG A 283 -13.09 -6.02 11.54
CA ARG A 283 -11.94 -6.08 10.65
C ARG A 283 -10.80 -5.19 11.15
N PHE A 284 -9.57 -5.73 11.14
CA PHE A 284 -8.36 -4.97 11.51
C PHE A 284 -7.44 -4.65 10.33
N GLU A 285 -7.50 -5.43 9.25
CA GLU A 285 -6.68 -5.24 8.05
C GLU A 285 -6.93 -3.84 7.44
N SER A 286 -5.85 -3.07 7.23
CA SER A 286 -5.85 -1.70 6.68
C SER A 286 -6.49 -0.63 7.57
N LEU A 287 -6.76 -0.91 8.85
CA LEU A 287 -7.20 0.13 9.80
C LEU A 287 -6.14 1.21 10.03
N ASP A 288 -4.86 0.85 9.89
CA ASP A 288 -3.74 1.80 9.93
C ASP A 288 -3.90 2.86 8.83
N THR A 289 -4.19 2.47 7.59
CA THR A 289 -4.46 3.42 6.49
C THR A 289 -5.69 4.27 6.74
N TYR A 290 -6.79 3.70 7.24
CA TYR A 290 -7.98 4.47 7.60
C TYR A 290 -7.68 5.52 8.68
N SER A 291 -6.98 5.12 9.75
CA SER A 291 -6.58 6.05 10.82
C SER A 291 -5.62 7.14 10.35
N ASN A 292 -4.74 6.84 9.39
CA ASN A 292 -3.87 7.86 8.79
C ASN A 292 -4.68 8.92 8.03
N ILE A 293 -5.77 8.53 7.37
CA ILE A 293 -6.63 9.49 6.66
C ILE A 293 -7.37 10.37 7.66
N LEU A 294 -7.95 9.78 8.71
CA LEU A 294 -8.62 10.53 9.78
C LEU A 294 -7.66 11.51 10.47
N TYR A 295 -6.40 11.09 10.66
CA TYR A 295 -5.34 11.96 11.17
C TYR A 295 -5.04 13.13 10.23
N ILE A 296 -4.83 12.88 8.93
CA ILE A 296 -4.58 13.93 7.92
C ILE A 296 -5.75 14.91 7.82
N LYS A 297 -6.99 14.43 7.99
CA LYS A 297 -8.20 15.26 7.98
C LYS A 297 -8.51 15.92 9.32
N GLU A 298 -7.68 15.68 10.35
CA GLU A 298 -7.85 16.19 11.72
C GLU A 298 -9.24 15.84 12.33
N ASN A 299 -9.86 14.73 11.89
CA ASN A 299 -11.16 14.30 12.41
C ASN A 299 -10.99 13.58 13.75
N GLN A 300 -10.86 14.36 14.81
CA GLN A 300 -10.62 13.88 16.17
C GLN A 300 -11.76 12.98 16.69
N GLY A 301 -13.01 13.28 16.35
CA GLY A 301 -14.18 12.55 16.84
C GLY A 301 -14.25 11.12 16.31
N GLU A 302 -14.12 10.96 15.00
CA GLU A 302 -14.12 9.64 14.37
C GLU A 302 -12.87 8.84 14.72
N LEU A 303 -11.70 9.48 14.78
CA LEU A 303 -10.46 8.80 15.16
C LEU A 303 -10.53 8.28 16.61
N ALA A 304 -11.12 9.05 17.53
CA ALA A 304 -11.33 8.60 18.90
C ALA A 304 -12.28 7.40 18.98
N ASN A 305 -13.38 7.43 18.21
CA ASN A 305 -14.34 6.33 18.14
C ASN A 305 -13.69 5.07 17.57
N LEU A 306 -12.92 5.20 16.49
CA LEU A 306 -12.18 4.10 15.88
C LEU A 306 -11.15 3.50 16.85
N ALA A 307 -10.39 4.35 17.54
CA ALA A 307 -9.41 3.92 18.54
C ALA A 307 -10.09 3.17 19.70
N LEU A 308 -11.24 3.63 20.17
CA LEU A 308 -12.00 2.94 21.22
C LEU A 308 -12.53 1.59 20.73
N GLN A 309 -13.19 1.55 19.57
CA GLN A 309 -13.78 0.33 19.00
C GLN A 309 -12.71 -0.74 18.72
N SER A 310 -11.62 -0.37 18.07
CA SER A 310 -10.51 -1.29 17.79
C SER A 310 -9.87 -1.82 19.08
N PHE A 311 -9.70 -0.96 20.09
CA PHE A 311 -9.16 -1.35 21.39
C PHE A 311 -10.10 -2.30 22.17
N THR A 312 -11.42 -2.07 22.11
CA THR A 312 -12.40 -2.96 22.76
C THR A 312 -12.50 -4.31 22.05
N ASN A 313 -12.38 -4.33 20.72
CA ASN A 313 -12.50 -5.54 19.92
C ASN A 313 -11.26 -6.42 20.07
N ASN A 314 -10.07 -5.87 19.84
CA ASN A 314 -8.82 -6.58 20.09
C ASN A 314 -7.66 -5.60 20.32
N LYS A 315 -7.19 -5.56 21.57
CA LYS A 315 -6.08 -4.72 22.02
C LYS A 315 -4.71 -5.15 21.48
N TYR A 316 -4.49 -6.45 21.26
CA TYR A 316 -3.17 -7.02 20.99
C TYR A 316 -2.97 -7.27 19.49
N VAL A 317 -3.29 -6.25 18.68
CA VAL A 317 -3.15 -6.25 17.23
C VAL A 317 -2.29 -5.03 16.83
N PRO A 318 -1.29 -5.19 15.93
CA PRO A 318 -0.43 -4.08 15.50
C PRO A 318 -1.22 -2.89 14.95
N GLU A 319 -2.25 -3.15 14.14
CA GLU A 319 -3.11 -2.14 13.53
C GLU A 319 -3.85 -1.33 14.60
N THR A 320 -4.46 -1.99 15.60
CA THR A 320 -5.08 -1.30 16.75
C THR A 320 -4.08 -0.40 17.48
N CYS A 321 -2.85 -0.88 17.70
CA CYS A 321 -1.81 -0.08 18.33
C CYS A 321 -1.44 1.15 17.47
N CYS A 322 -1.41 1.02 16.14
CA CYS A 322 -1.18 2.13 15.23
C CYS A 322 -2.33 3.15 15.26
N VAL A 323 -3.59 2.70 15.24
CA VAL A 323 -4.78 3.56 15.35
C VAL A 323 -4.75 4.36 16.65
N VAL A 324 -4.51 3.71 17.77
CA VAL A 324 -4.42 4.37 19.09
C VAL A 324 -3.21 5.31 19.15
N GLY A 325 -2.09 4.94 18.51
CA GLY A 325 -0.92 5.80 18.36
C GLY A 325 -1.25 7.08 17.60
N ASN A 326 -1.95 6.98 16.46
CA ASN A 326 -2.41 8.12 15.67
C ASN A 326 -3.39 9.01 16.45
N TYR A 327 -4.29 8.42 17.23
CA TYR A 327 -5.16 9.18 18.14
C TYR A 327 -4.34 10.01 19.14
N TYR A 328 -3.38 9.41 19.83
CA TYR A 328 -2.53 10.14 20.79
C TYR A 328 -1.63 11.19 20.11
N SER A 329 -1.16 10.92 18.89
CA SER A 329 -0.42 11.88 18.07
C SER A 329 -1.28 13.11 17.77
N LEU A 330 -2.54 12.92 17.36
CA LEU A 330 -3.48 14.03 17.11
C LEU A 330 -3.79 14.85 18.39
N MET A 331 -3.72 14.20 19.56
CA MET A 331 -3.84 14.88 20.87
C MET A 331 -2.55 15.59 21.31
N ASN A 332 -1.50 15.62 20.47
CA ASN A 332 -0.15 16.10 20.78
C ASN A 332 0.53 15.38 21.96
N GLU A 333 0.10 14.16 22.27
CA GLU A 333 0.72 13.31 23.30
C GLU A 333 1.75 12.35 22.67
N HIS A 334 2.76 12.92 22.00
CA HIS A 334 3.77 12.18 21.20
C HIS A 334 4.45 11.03 21.96
N ALA A 335 4.77 11.23 23.25
CA ALA A 335 5.38 10.18 24.07
C ALA A 335 4.46 8.95 24.24
N LYS A 336 3.14 9.16 24.35
CA LYS A 336 2.18 8.04 24.42
C LYS A 336 2.02 7.40 23.04
N ALA A 337 1.96 8.19 21.96
CA ALA A 337 1.92 7.69 20.60
C ALA A 337 3.10 6.74 20.32
N ILE A 338 4.33 7.16 20.64
CA ILE A 338 5.55 6.34 20.52
C ILE A 338 5.43 5.04 21.32
N ASN A 339 4.93 5.07 22.56
CA ASN A 339 4.74 3.87 23.35
C ASN A 339 3.78 2.88 22.69
N TYR A 340 2.73 3.35 22.00
CA TYR A 340 1.81 2.48 21.27
C TYR A 340 2.42 1.97 19.95
N PHE A 341 3.16 2.78 19.21
CA PHE A 341 3.90 2.29 18.04
C PHE A 341 4.97 1.25 18.42
N GLN A 342 5.67 1.44 19.54
CA GLN A 342 6.59 0.42 20.08
C GLN A 342 5.86 -0.87 20.49
N ARG A 343 4.62 -0.78 20.99
CA ARG A 343 3.79 -1.96 21.26
C ARG A 343 3.38 -2.67 19.96
N ALA A 344 3.03 -1.92 18.91
CA ALA A 344 2.77 -2.49 17.60
C ALA A 344 3.99 -3.30 17.12
N LEU A 345 5.19 -2.73 17.25
CA LEU A 345 6.46 -3.37 16.87
C LEU A 345 6.84 -4.58 17.73
N LYS A 346 6.32 -4.68 18.96
CA LYS A 346 6.47 -5.87 19.81
C LYS A 346 5.56 -7.01 19.39
N LEU A 347 4.40 -6.69 18.81
CA LEU A 347 3.44 -7.67 18.29
C LEU A 347 3.85 -8.14 16.90
N ASP A 348 4.29 -7.21 16.05
CA ASP A 348 4.80 -7.45 14.72
C ASP A 348 5.97 -6.51 14.43
N LYS A 349 7.18 -7.06 14.38
CA LYS A 349 8.42 -6.29 14.12
C LYS A 349 8.50 -5.77 12.70
N ASP A 350 7.80 -6.43 11.77
CA ASP A 350 7.77 -6.10 10.35
C ASP A 350 6.61 -5.13 10.03
N CYS A 351 5.92 -4.61 11.06
CA CYS A 351 4.89 -3.59 10.90
C CYS A 351 5.48 -2.26 10.40
N LEU A 352 5.49 -2.12 9.07
CA LEU A 352 6.05 -0.97 8.34
C LEU A 352 5.43 0.37 8.78
N ALA A 353 4.11 0.41 8.95
CA ALA A 353 3.39 1.62 9.36
C ALA A 353 3.90 2.15 10.71
N ALA A 354 4.08 1.27 11.70
CA ALA A 354 4.56 1.65 13.03
C ALA A 354 5.96 2.27 13.00
N TRP A 355 6.89 1.76 12.19
CA TRP A 355 8.22 2.35 12.04
C TRP A 355 8.16 3.76 11.43
N THR A 356 7.35 3.96 10.39
CA THR A 356 7.21 5.28 9.75
C THR A 356 6.55 6.30 10.68
N LEU A 357 5.45 5.94 11.34
CA LEU A 357 4.73 6.80 12.27
C LEU A 357 5.56 7.15 13.50
N MET A 358 6.28 6.18 14.06
CA MET A 358 7.23 6.45 15.15
C MET A 358 8.35 7.40 14.73
N GLY A 359 8.80 7.35 13.46
CA GLY A 359 9.73 8.32 12.90
C GLY A 359 9.18 9.74 12.89
N HIS A 360 7.90 9.91 12.51
CA HIS A 360 7.21 11.20 12.54
C HIS A 360 7.09 11.75 13.96
N GLU A 361 6.68 10.93 14.93
CA GLU A 361 6.59 11.38 16.33
C GLU A 361 7.94 11.80 16.91
N TYR A 362 9.02 11.10 16.55
CA TYR A 362 10.36 11.52 16.99
C TYR A 362 10.79 12.85 16.37
N LEU A 363 10.36 13.16 15.15
CA LEU A 363 10.63 14.47 14.54
C LEU A 363 9.88 15.59 15.26
N GLU A 364 8.62 15.39 15.62
CA GLU A 364 7.83 16.35 16.39
C GLU A 364 8.47 16.61 17.77
N MET A 365 9.01 15.57 18.39
CA MET A 365 9.81 15.68 19.62
C MET A 365 11.22 16.24 19.41
N LYS A 366 11.60 16.60 18.17
CA LYS A 366 12.95 17.07 17.77
C LYS A 366 14.08 16.07 18.04
N ASN A 367 13.76 14.79 18.23
CA ASN A 367 14.72 13.71 18.39
C ASN A 367 15.10 13.13 17.01
N VAL A 368 15.94 13.84 16.28
CA VAL A 368 16.29 13.50 14.90
C VAL A 368 17.05 12.17 14.78
N ALA A 369 17.87 11.82 15.77
CA ALA A 369 18.64 10.57 15.75
C ALA A 369 17.73 9.33 15.79
N SER A 370 16.75 9.32 16.70
CA SER A 370 15.77 8.24 16.77
C SER A 370 14.85 8.22 15.55
N ALA A 371 14.47 9.38 15.00
CA ALA A 371 13.67 9.45 13.77
C ALA A 371 14.39 8.79 12.58
N ILE A 372 15.67 9.12 12.36
CA ILE A 372 16.48 8.51 11.30
C ILE A 372 16.57 6.99 11.47
N GLN A 373 16.75 6.50 12.70
CA GLN A 373 16.81 5.07 12.95
C GLN A 373 15.47 4.38 12.63
N SER A 374 14.35 4.97 13.03
CA SER A 374 13.02 4.44 12.74
C SER A 374 12.75 4.35 11.24
N TYR A 375 13.07 5.41 10.48
CA TYR A 375 12.87 5.38 9.03
C TYR A 375 13.84 4.43 8.32
N ARG A 376 15.09 4.28 8.79
CA ARG A 376 16.02 3.27 8.26
C ARG A 376 15.47 1.86 8.43
N ASN A 377 14.90 1.56 9.60
CA ASN A 377 14.26 0.26 9.83
C ASN A 377 13.06 0.04 8.89
N ALA A 378 12.23 1.06 8.65
CA ALA A 378 11.13 0.97 7.68
C ALA A 378 11.64 0.67 6.26
N VAL A 379 12.71 1.34 5.82
CA VAL A 379 13.35 1.10 4.51
C VAL A 379 13.97 -0.29 4.40
N GLU A 380 14.51 -0.84 5.49
CA GLU A 380 15.05 -2.21 5.53
C GLU A 380 13.94 -3.26 5.33
N ILE A 381 12.74 -3.02 5.88
CA ILE A 381 11.59 -3.92 5.77
C ILE A 381 10.98 -3.86 4.38
N ASP A 382 10.64 -2.67 3.89
CA ASP A 382 10.13 -2.48 2.53
C ASP A 382 10.86 -1.32 1.84
N PRO A 383 11.85 -1.64 0.97
CA PRO A 383 12.55 -0.63 0.18
C PRO A 383 11.66 0.13 -0.80
N LYS A 384 10.44 -0.38 -1.11
CA LYS A 384 9.52 0.25 -2.06
C LYS A 384 8.68 1.35 -1.40
N ASP A 385 8.55 1.37 -0.08
CA ASP A 385 7.74 2.38 0.61
C ASP A 385 8.37 3.77 0.53
N PHE A 386 7.71 4.66 -0.19
CA PHE A 386 8.14 6.03 -0.39
C PHE A 386 8.08 6.85 0.90
N ARG A 387 7.20 6.51 1.86
CA ARG A 387 6.96 7.33 3.07
C ARG A 387 8.21 7.40 3.93
N ALA A 388 8.88 6.26 4.12
CA ALA A 388 10.12 6.18 4.88
C ALA A 388 11.27 6.94 4.18
N TRP A 389 11.39 6.82 2.86
CA TRP A 389 12.38 7.57 2.07
C TRP A 389 12.13 9.08 2.12
N TYR A 390 10.88 9.51 2.01
CA TYR A 390 10.49 10.90 2.14
C TYR A 390 10.76 11.44 3.54
N GLY A 391 10.41 10.67 4.59
CA GLY A 391 10.71 10.98 5.98
C GLY A 391 12.20 11.18 6.22
N LEU A 392 13.06 10.27 5.72
CA LEU A 392 14.52 10.45 5.75
C LEU A 392 14.94 11.73 5.05
N GLY A 393 14.47 11.98 3.83
CA GLY A 393 14.77 13.22 3.09
C GLY A 393 14.43 14.47 3.90
N GLN A 394 13.24 14.49 4.50
CA GLN A 394 12.76 15.58 5.36
C GLN A 394 13.65 15.74 6.61
N THR A 395 14.03 14.64 7.27
CA THR A 395 14.92 14.70 8.45
C THR A 395 16.27 15.33 8.12
N TYR A 396 16.90 14.96 6.99
CA TYR A 396 18.19 15.52 6.58
C TYR A 396 18.06 16.96 6.07
N ALA A 397 16.94 17.31 5.42
CA ALA A 397 16.66 18.69 5.01
C ALA A 397 16.51 19.62 6.21
N LEU A 398 15.85 19.16 7.29
CA LEU A 398 15.73 19.90 8.55
C LEU A 398 17.09 20.11 9.25
N GLN A 399 18.04 19.18 9.07
CA GLN A 399 19.41 19.34 9.54
C GLN A 399 20.28 20.25 8.65
N GLY A 400 19.74 20.76 7.53
CA GLY A 400 20.49 21.55 6.55
C GLY A 400 21.41 20.71 5.64
N MET A 401 21.34 19.38 5.71
CA MET A 401 22.12 18.45 4.90
C MET A 401 21.47 18.19 3.55
N ASN A 402 21.30 19.24 2.74
CA ASN A 402 20.51 19.21 1.50
C ASN A 402 20.99 18.17 0.47
N GLN A 403 22.29 17.86 0.41
CA GLN A 403 22.82 16.82 -0.49
C GLN A 403 22.33 15.41 -0.11
N TYR A 404 22.31 15.10 1.19
CA TYR A 404 21.78 13.83 1.67
C TYR A 404 20.26 13.78 1.50
N ALA A 405 19.56 14.89 1.78
CA ALA A 405 18.13 15.00 1.55
C ALA A 405 17.77 14.70 0.08
N LEU A 406 18.50 15.27 -0.88
CA LEU A 406 18.31 15.00 -2.31
C LEU A 406 18.48 13.51 -2.67
N TYR A 407 19.46 12.82 -2.08
CA TYR A 407 19.60 11.38 -2.28
C TYR A 407 18.35 10.62 -1.84
N TYR A 408 17.85 10.88 -0.63
CA TYR A 408 16.68 10.19 -0.10
C TYR A 408 15.38 10.57 -0.83
N PHE A 409 15.19 11.84 -1.17
CA PHE A 409 14.05 12.26 -2.00
C PHE A 409 14.10 11.65 -3.40
N SER A 410 15.28 11.52 -4.01
CA SER A 410 15.40 10.85 -5.32
C SER A 410 14.97 9.39 -5.26
N ARG A 411 15.22 8.69 -4.14
CA ARG A 411 14.72 7.32 -3.91
C ARG A 411 13.20 7.30 -3.78
N ALA A 412 12.61 8.25 -3.04
CA ALA A 412 11.16 8.36 -2.93
C ALA A 412 10.48 8.60 -4.29
N VAL A 413 11.07 9.47 -5.13
CA VAL A 413 10.58 9.78 -6.48
C VAL A 413 10.59 8.56 -7.40
N ILE A 414 11.56 7.65 -7.27
CA ILE A 414 11.59 6.40 -8.05
C ILE A 414 10.35 5.54 -7.73
N SER A 415 9.92 5.49 -6.46
CA SER A 415 8.71 4.76 -6.06
C SER A 415 7.42 5.45 -6.53
N ARG A 416 7.34 6.78 -6.43
CA ARG A 416 6.17 7.57 -6.87
C ARG A 416 6.58 8.74 -7.77
N PRO A 417 6.81 8.50 -9.08
CA PRO A 417 7.31 9.52 -9.99
C PRO A 417 6.30 10.64 -10.29
N LYS A 418 5.01 10.40 -10.01
CA LYS A 418 3.91 11.34 -10.25
C LYS A 418 3.50 12.14 -9.00
N ASP A 419 4.11 11.93 -7.83
CA ASP A 419 3.77 12.70 -6.61
C ASP A 419 4.53 14.05 -6.64
N ALA A 420 3.78 15.15 -6.75
CA ALA A 420 4.35 16.51 -6.85
C ALA A 420 5.10 16.93 -5.58
N ARG A 421 4.71 16.44 -4.39
CA ARG A 421 5.32 16.82 -3.10
C ARG A 421 6.81 16.47 -3.04
N MET A 422 7.18 15.33 -3.60
CA MET A 422 8.58 14.89 -3.64
C MET A 422 9.43 15.78 -4.55
N TRP A 423 8.86 16.17 -5.70
CA TRP A 423 9.51 17.09 -6.63
C TRP A 423 9.67 18.50 -6.03
N ASN A 424 8.66 18.98 -5.30
CA ASN A 424 8.73 20.23 -4.54
C ASN A 424 9.83 20.18 -3.47
N ALA A 425 9.89 19.10 -2.69
CA ALA A 425 10.93 18.93 -1.66
C ALA A 425 12.35 18.87 -2.25
N MET A 426 12.53 18.20 -3.40
CA MET A 426 13.81 18.22 -4.13
C MET A 426 14.15 19.61 -4.64
N ALA A 427 13.18 20.34 -5.17
CA ALA A 427 13.37 21.70 -5.67
C ALA A 427 13.80 22.65 -4.54
N GLU A 428 13.14 22.59 -3.38
CA GLU A 428 13.52 23.37 -2.20
C GLU A 428 14.97 23.06 -1.76
N CYS A 429 15.38 21.79 -1.80
CA CYS A 429 16.77 21.41 -1.50
C CYS A 429 17.76 21.98 -2.51
N TYR A 430 17.43 22.00 -3.80
CA TYR A 430 18.27 22.62 -4.83
C TYR A 430 18.34 24.14 -4.68
N ASP A 431 17.24 24.79 -4.32
CA ASP A 431 17.19 26.24 -4.09
C ASP A 431 18.06 26.64 -2.89
N LYS A 432 17.99 25.90 -1.77
CA LYS A 432 18.90 26.07 -0.62
C LYS A 432 20.38 25.82 -0.94
N MET A 433 20.67 25.16 -2.07
CA MET A 433 22.03 24.96 -2.58
C MET A 433 22.43 25.97 -3.67
N ASP A 434 21.60 26.99 -3.94
CA ASP A 434 21.74 27.98 -5.01
C ASP A 434 21.82 27.38 -6.44
N LYS A 435 21.29 26.16 -6.61
CA LYS A 435 21.20 25.44 -7.89
C LYS A 435 19.87 25.75 -8.58
N LYS A 436 19.70 27.01 -8.98
CA LYS A 436 18.43 27.55 -9.52
C LYS A 436 17.94 26.82 -10.77
N ASN A 437 18.84 26.39 -11.65
CA ASN A 437 18.47 25.70 -12.90
C ASN A 437 17.86 24.32 -12.65
N GLU A 438 18.45 23.55 -11.73
CA GLU A 438 17.97 22.24 -11.31
C GLU A 438 16.67 22.38 -10.52
N SER A 439 16.58 23.36 -9.61
CA SER A 439 15.36 23.68 -8.88
C SER A 439 14.20 23.99 -9.82
N MET A 440 14.41 24.82 -10.85
CA MET A 440 13.39 25.12 -11.86
C MET A 440 12.86 23.86 -12.54
N LYS A 441 13.75 22.95 -12.96
CA LYS A 441 13.33 21.68 -13.59
C LYS A 441 12.47 20.82 -12.66
N CYS A 442 12.82 20.78 -11.37
CA CYS A 442 12.03 20.05 -10.38
C CYS A 442 10.64 20.68 -10.17
N TYR A 443 10.54 22.01 -10.04
CA TYR A 443 9.23 22.67 -9.94
C TYR A 443 8.39 22.57 -11.23
N GLU A 444 9.02 22.65 -12.42
CA GLU A 444 8.33 22.38 -13.69
C GLU A 444 7.74 20.97 -13.70
N ARG A 445 8.49 19.98 -13.20
CA ARG A 445 8.03 18.60 -13.10
C ARG A 445 6.90 18.45 -12.07
N ALA A 446 7.01 19.10 -10.91
CA ALA A 446 5.96 19.12 -9.90
C ALA A 446 4.65 19.71 -10.46
N ASN A 447 4.73 20.80 -11.24
CA ASN A 447 3.57 21.39 -11.89
C ASN A 447 2.94 20.44 -12.93
N GLN A 448 3.76 19.76 -13.75
CA GLN A 448 3.28 18.73 -14.69
C GLN A 448 2.57 17.57 -13.97
N CYS A 449 2.99 17.25 -12.75
CA CYS A 449 2.39 16.22 -11.91
C CYS A 449 1.12 16.67 -11.18
N LYS A 450 0.59 17.87 -11.47
CA LYS A 450 -0.58 18.50 -10.82
C LYS A 450 -0.36 18.65 -9.32
N ASP A 451 0.49 19.61 -8.96
CA ASP A 451 0.63 20.03 -7.57
C ASP A 451 -0.73 20.48 -7.00
N LYS A 452 -1.19 19.79 -5.95
CA LYS A 452 -2.46 20.09 -5.27
C LYS A 452 -2.33 21.29 -4.34
N GLU A 453 -1.12 21.58 -3.84
CA GLU A 453 -0.88 22.68 -2.89
C GLU A 453 -0.57 24.00 -3.62
N GLY A 454 -0.32 23.96 -4.94
CA GLY A 454 -0.03 25.15 -5.75
C GLY A 454 1.34 25.79 -5.49
N ILE A 455 2.16 25.21 -4.61
CA ILE A 455 3.47 25.71 -4.20
C ILE A 455 4.42 25.78 -5.40
N ALA A 456 4.39 24.76 -6.26
CA ALA A 456 5.31 24.64 -7.40
C ALA A 456 5.24 25.85 -8.34
N ILE A 457 4.04 26.32 -8.69
CA ILE A 457 3.83 27.40 -9.66
C ILE A 457 4.33 28.72 -9.10
N HIS A 458 4.03 29.01 -7.82
CA HIS A 458 4.48 30.23 -7.15
C HIS A 458 6.01 30.29 -7.04
N GLN A 459 6.64 29.19 -6.62
CA GLN A 459 8.10 29.12 -6.50
C GLN A 459 8.79 29.17 -7.87
N LEU A 460 8.20 28.55 -8.90
CA LEU A 460 8.69 28.65 -10.27
C LEU A 460 8.66 30.12 -10.77
N ALA A 461 7.61 30.87 -10.45
CA ALA A 461 7.49 32.27 -10.84
C ALA A 461 8.61 33.13 -10.22
N LYS A 462 8.91 32.93 -8.93
CA LYS A 462 10.05 33.57 -8.24
C LYS A 462 11.39 33.22 -8.87
N LEU A 463 11.60 31.95 -9.21
CA LEU A 463 12.83 31.51 -9.86
C LEU A 463 12.98 32.09 -11.28
N TYR A 464 11.90 32.19 -12.05
CA TYR A 464 11.93 32.83 -13.36
C TYR A 464 12.30 34.30 -13.27
N ASP A 465 11.77 35.03 -12.29
CA ASP A 465 12.14 36.42 -12.04
C ASP A 465 13.62 36.55 -11.67
N ALA A 466 14.10 35.69 -10.75
CA ALA A 466 15.50 35.67 -10.34
C ALA A 466 16.49 35.36 -11.49
N VAL A 467 16.05 34.63 -12.52
CA VAL A 467 16.83 34.31 -13.72
C VAL A 467 16.63 35.37 -14.84
N GLY A 468 15.73 36.33 -14.64
CA GLY A 468 15.44 37.40 -15.61
C GLY A 468 14.47 37.02 -16.74
N LYS A 469 13.75 35.89 -16.61
CA LYS A 469 12.72 35.46 -17.57
C LYS A 469 11.36 36.08 -17.21
N THR A 470 11.25 37.39 -17.35
CA THR A 470 10.08 38.18 -16.92
C THR A 470 8.76 37.73 -17.52
N ASP A 471 8.75 37.31 -18.79
CA ASP A 471 7.51 36.91 -19.47
C ASP A 471 6.95 35.60 -18.90
N LYS A 472 7.84 34.65 -18.58
CA LYS A 472 7.46 33.38 -17.95
C LYS A 472 7.08 33.56 -16.48
N ALA A 473 7.76 34.47 -15.78
CA ALA A 473 7.41 34.83 -14.41
C ALA A 473 6.00 35.42 -14.34
N LEU A 474 5.66 36.34 -15.24
CA LEU A 474 4.32 36.92 -15.35
C LEU A 474 3.24 35.86 -15.59
N SER A 475 3.43 34.98 -16.58
CA SER A 475 2.45 33.92 -16.84
C SER A 475 2.27 32.99 -15.64
N ALA A 476 3.36 32.65 -14.93
CA ALA A 476 3.30 31.77 -13.77
C ALA A 476 2.63 32.45 -12.57
N PHE A 477 2.89 33.74 -12.31
CA PHE A 477 2.18 34.50 -11.27
C PHE A 477 0.69 34.69 -11.60
N GLU A 478 0.33 34.90 -12.86
CA GLU A 478 -1.08 34.94 -13.27
C GLU A 478 -1.78 33.59 -13.08
N GLU A 479 -1.12 32.48 -13.40
CA GLU A 479 -1.64 31.12 -13.18
C GLU A 479 -1.81 30.82 -11.68
N SER A 480 -0.81 31.17 -10.86
CA SER A 480 -0.88 31.06 -9.40
C SER A 480 -2.03 31.90 -8.83
N LEU A 481 -2.20 33.13 -9.30
CA LEU A 481 -3.30 34.02 -8.87
C LEU A 481 -4.67 33.41 -9.20
N LYS A 482 -4.86 32.94 -10.44
CA LYS A 482 -6.13 32.31 -10.86
C LYS A 482 -6.49 31.12 -9.99
N ARG A 483 -5.51 30.25 -9.72
CA ARG A 483 -5.72 29.09 -8.86
C ARG A 483 -6.15 29.49 -7.45
N LYS A 484 -5.45 30.47 -6.85
CA LYS A 484 -5.78 30.94 -5.50
C LYS A 484 -7.15 31.61 -5.44
N ASP A 485 -7.56 32.30 -6.50
CA ASP A 485 -8.90 32.88 -6.63
C ASP A 485 -9.99 31.79 -6.71
N GLU A 486 -9.74 30.70 -7.46
CA GLU A 486 -10.63 29.54 -7.55
C GLU A 486 -10.75 28.81 -6.20
N GLU A 487 -9.64 28.66 -5.48
CA GLU A 487 -9.58 27.99 -4.17
C GLU A 487 -9.92 28.93 -2.99
N GLN A 488 -10.16 30.23 -3.26
CA GLN A 488 -10.41 31.29 -2.27
C GLN A 488 -9.34 31.38 -1.17
N ILE A 489 -8.08 31.07 -1.50
CA ILE A 489 -6.97 31.08 -0.55
C ILE A 489 -6.44 32.51 -0.42
N VAL A 490 -6.48 33.05 0.80
CA VAL A 490 -5.89 34.36 1.13
C VAL A 490 -4.65 34.14 2.00
N ASP A 491 -3.48 34.18 1.38
CA ASP A 491 -2.19 33.96 2.04
C ASP A 491 -1.14 35.02 1.65
N LYS A 492 0.04 34.93 2.25
CA LYS A 492 1.17 35.84 1.95
C LYS A 492 1.67 35.69 0.52
N GLU A 493 1.60 34.50 -0.04
CA GLU A 493 2.05 34.23 -1.40
C GLU A 493 1.11 34.87 -2.45
N LEU A 494 -0.18 35.00 -2.15
CA LEU A 494 -1.15 35.74 -2.95
C LEU A 494 -0.77 37.23 -3.00
N SER A 495 -0.43 37.84 -1.85
CA SER A 495 -0.01 39.24 -1.82
C SER A 495 1.29 39.46 -2.59
N GLU A 496 2.25 38.55 -2.48
CA GLU A 496 3.48 38.55 -3.29
C GLU A 496 3.19 38.48 -4.80
N SER A 497 2.25 37.60 -5.20
CA SER A 497 1.83 37.46 -6.61
C SER A 497 1.18 38.74 -7.13
N LEU A 498 0.22 39.29 -6.37
CA LEU A 498 -0.47 40.54 -6.70
C LEU A 498 0.51 41.71 -6.83
N LEU A 499 1.47 41.80 -5.92
CA LEU A 499 2.49 42.84 -5.93
C LEU A 499 3.38 42.76 -7.16
N TYR A 500 3.87 41.55 -7.48
CA TYR A 500 4.71 41.34 -8.65
C TYR A 500 3.98 41.73 -9.94
N LEU A 501 2.74 41.25 -10.09
CA LEU A 501 1.89 41.55 -11.24
C LEU A 501 1.60 43.05 -11.35
N ALA A 502 1.26 43.72 -10.25
CA ALA A 502 0.99 45.17 -10.24
C ALA A 502 2.22 45.96 -10.70
N ARG A 503 3.42 45.63 -10.20
CA ARG A 503 4.68 46.26 -10.62
C ARG A 503 5.02 45.97 -12.08
N ALA A 504 4.82 44.73 -12.53
CA ALA A 504 5.10 44.33 -13.90
C ALA A 504 4.15 45.00 -14.91
N PHE A 505 2.85 45.10 -14.61
CA PHE A 505 1.88 45.81 -15.45
C PHE A 505 2.16 47.32 -15.48
N LEU A 506 2.54 47.93 -14.36
CA LEU A 506 2.95 49.32 -14.31
C LEU A 506 4.18 49.58 -15.20
N ARG A 507 5.18 48.70 -15.17
CA ARG A 507 6.35 48.79 -16.08
C ARG A 507 5.99 48.62 -17.56
N ARG A 508 4.95 47.84 -17.87
CA ARG A 508 4.44 47.63 -19.24
C ARG A 508 3.47 48.73 -19.71
N GLY A 509 3.07 49.65 -18.83
CA GLY A 509 2.11 50.72 -19.12
C GLY A 509 0.64 50.28 -19.11
N ASP A 510 0.34 49.08 -18.62
CA ASP A 510 -1.04 48.56 -18.52
C ASP A 510 -1.67 49.01 -17.19
N ASN A 511 -2.00 50.30 -17.13
CA ASN A 511 -2.40 50.99 -15.90
C ASN A 511 -3.72 50.45 -15.31
N GLU A 512 -4.64 49.97 -16.15
CA GLU A 512 -5.92 49.43 -15.69
C GLU A 512 -5.72 48.16 -14.86
N ARG A 513 -4.95 47.20 -15.40
CA ARG A 513 -4.65 45.94 -14.70
C ARG A 513 -3.80 46.18 -13.46
N ALA A 514 -2.82 47.08 -13.54
CA ALA A 514 -2.01 47.47 -12.39
C ALA A 514 -2.89 48.03 -11.26
N MET A 515 -3.86 48.89 -11.59
CA MET A 515 -4.81 49.46 -10.61
C MET A 515 -5.72 48.39 -10.00
N GLN A 516 -6.19 47.42 -10.79
CA GLN A 516 -7.02 46.32 -10.29
C GLN A 516 -6.27 45.46 -9.27
N MET A 517 -5.03 45.07 -9.55
CA MET A 517 -4.20 44.28 -8.63
C MET A 517 -3.83 45.09 -7.37
N ALA A 518 -3.49 46.37 -7.53
CA ALA A 518 -3.21 47.27 -6.41
C ALA A 518 -4.43 47.47 -5.50
N LYS A 519 -5.65 47.50 -6.05
CA LYS A 519 -6.88 47.57 -5.24
C LYS A 519 -7.05 46.36 -4.34
N ARG A 520 -6.77 45.16 -4.85
CA ARG A 520 -6.84 43.91 -4.08
C ARG A 520 -5.79 43.84 -2.97
N LEU A 521 -4.66 44.54 -3.12
CA LEU A 521 -3.64 44.63 -2.06
C LEU A 521 -4.11 45.42 -0.83
N TYR A 522 -5.15 46.25 -0.92
CA TYR A 522 -5.71 46.96 0.25
C TYR A 522 -6.40 46.04 1.26
N ASP A 523 -6.81 44.85 0.82
CA ASP A 523 -7.42 43.85 1.69
C ASP A 523 -6.38 43.24 2.65
N PHE A 524 -5.08 43.44 2.38
CA PHE A 524 -3.98 43.01 3.24
C PHE A 524 -3.52 44.15 4.17
N ASN A 525 -3.15 43.78 5.41
CA ASN A 525 -2.64 44.73 6.41
C ASN A 525 -1.11 44.72 6.44
N GLY A 526 -0.49 45.90 6.54
CA GLY A 526 0.96 46.04 6.72
C GLY A 526 1.69 46.57 5.47
N PRO A 527 2.92 46.10 5.18
CA PRO A 527 3.77 46.66 4.13
C PRO A 527 3.16 46.56 2.73
N GLU A 528 2.32 45.55 2.48
CA GLU A 528 1.63 45.35 1.20
C GLU A 528 0.69 46.51 0.86
N ARG A 529 0.04 47.09 1.88
CA ARG A 529 -0.85 48.25 1.73
C ARG A 529 -0.08 49.54 1.44
N ASP A 530 1.09 49.71 2.06
CA ASP A 530 1.97 50.84 1.80
C ASP A 530 2.52 50.79 0.37
N GLU A 531 2.87 49.60 -0.10
CA GLU A 531 3.29 49.39 -1.49
C GLU A 531 2.13 49.58 -2.47
N ALA A 532 0.91 49.17 -2.12
CA ALA A 532 -0.29 49.46 -2.91
C ALA A 532 -0.51 50.98 -3.06
N ASN A 533 -0.38 51.74 -1.96
CA ASN A 533 -0.45 53.21 -1.98
C ASN A 533 0.62 53.83 -2.89
N LEU A 534 1.85 53.30 -2.84
CA LEU A 534 2.94 53.76 -3.70
C LEU A 534 2.60 53.53 -5.18
N ILE A 535 2.13 52.33 -5.54
CA ILE A 535 1.73 51.98 -6.92
C ILE A 535 0.58 52.87 -7.39
N MET A 536 -0.44 53.08 -6.55
CA MET A 536 -1.57 53.96 -6.86
C MET A 536 -1.15 55.42 -7.04
N SER A 537 -0.18 55.91 -6.25
CA SER A 537 0.38 57.26 -6.41
C SER A 537 1.15 57.44 -7.72
N GLN A 538 1.77 56.37 -8.22
CA GLN A 538 2.49 56.36 -9.50
C GLN A 538 1.54 56.29 -10.69
N LEU A 539 0.40 55.60 -10.55
CA LEU A 539 -0.64 55.52 -11.58
C LEU A 539 -1.44 56.83 -11.75
N ASN A 540 -1.47 57.68 -10.71
CA ASN A 540 -2.16 58.97 -10.71
C ASN A 540 -1.29 60.16 -11.18
N LYS A 541 0.00 59.92 -11.48
CA LYS A 541 0.93 60.90 -12.05
C LYS A 541 1.04 60.68 -13.55
#